data_AF-A0A392UCE5-F1
#
_entry.id   AF-A0A392UCE5-F1
#
_cell.length_a   1.000
_cell.length_b   1.000
_cell.length_c   1.000
_cell.angle_alpha   90.00
_cell.angle_beta   90.00
_cell.angle_gamma   90.00
#
_symmetry.space_group_name_H-M   'P 1'
#
loop_
_entity.id
_entity.type
_entity.pdbx_description
1 polymer ?
#
loop_
_entity_poly.entity_id
_entity_poly.type
_entity_poly.pdbx_seq_one_letter_code
_entity_poly.pdbx_strand_id
1 'polypeptide(L)' 'VFIPYNTAGDPDLSIARKAVEILDSCGSDIIEIGLPYPDAFADAVIQAAAAQSLA' A
#
# COMPACT_ATOMS: atom_id res chain seq x y z
N VAL A 1 13.52 13.82 -1.62
CA VAL A 1 13.31 12.44 -1.13
C VAL A 1 11.85 12.11 -1.38
N PHE A 2 11.58 11.13 -2.24
CA PHE A 2 10.25 10.65 -2.61
C PHE A 2 10.01 9.30 -1.96
N ILE A 3 9.04 9.25 -1.05
CA ILE A 3 8.71 8.06 -0.26
C ILE A 3 7.20 7.80 -0.37
N PRO A 4 6.75 7.06 -1.38
CA PRO A 4 5.34 6.68 -1.48
C PRO A 4 4.98 5.54 -0.53
N TYR A 5 3.72 5.53 -0.12
CA TYR A 5 3.11 4.47 0.68
C TYR A 5 2.17 3.62 -0.21
N ASN A 6 2.18 2.30 -0.01
CA ASN A 6 1.24 1.37 -0.63
C ASN A 6 0.74 0.32 0.40
N THR A 7 -0.57 0.10 0.49
CA THR A 7 -1.14 -0.96 1.32
C THR A 7 -0.90 -2.32 0.65
N ALA A 8 -0.30 -3.26 1.38
CA ALA A 8 -0.09 -4.61 0.86
C ALA A 8 -1.44 -5.30 0.63
N GLY A 9 -1.60 -5.96 -0.52
CA GLY A 9 -2.78 -6.77 -0.82
C GLY A 9 -4.02 -6.00 -1.27
N ASP A 10 -3.97 -4.68 -1.39
CA ASP A 10 -5.07 -3.88 -1.93
C ASP A 10 -4.85 -3.54 -3.42
N PRO A 11 -5.82 -3.78 -4.32
CA PRO A 11 -7.03 -4.60 -4.15
C PRO A 11 -6.75 -6.11 -4.12
N ASP A 12 -5.57 -6.54 -4.59
CA ASP A 12 -5.06 -7.91 -4.44
C ASP A 12 -3.53 -7.92 -4.47
N LEU A 13 -2.90 -9.05 -4.12
CA LEU A 13 -1.44 -9.18 -4.08
C LEU A 13 -0.74 -8.95 -5.43
N SER A 14 -1.39 -9.29 -6.55
CA SER A 14 -0.83 -9.11 -7.89
C SER A 14 -0.78 -7.63 -8.26
N ILE A 15 -1.87 -6.89 -8.00
CA ILE A 15 -1.94 -5.46 -8.25
C ILE A 15 -1.03 -4.69 -7.29
N ALA A 16 -1.03 -5.03 -6.01
CA ALA A 16 -0.14 -4.40 -5.02
C ALA A 16 1.34 -4.57 -5.42
N ARG A 17 1.75 -5.76 -5.87
CA ARG A 17 3.11 -5.98 -6.39
C ARG A 17 3.42 -5.10 -7.59
N LYS A 18 2.49 -5.02 -8.56
CA LYS A 18 2.65 -4.19 -9.74
C LYS A 18 2.75 -2.70 -9.39
N ALA A 19 2.01 -2.24 -8.39
CA ALA A 19 2.11 -0.87 -7.89
C ALA A 19 3.52 -0.58 -7.34
N VAL A 20 4.11 -1.50 -6.57
CA VAL A 20 5.48 -1.37 -6.08
C VAL A 20 6.50 -1.28 -7.23
N GLU A 21 6.37 -2.13 -8.25
CA GLU A 21 7.24 -2.09 -9.44
C GLU A 21 7.14 -0.76 -10.19
N ILE A 22 5.94 -0.20 -10.28
CA ILE A 22 5.72 1.11 -10.91
C ILE A 22 6.36 2.21 -10.05
N LEU A 23 6.12 2.22 -8.74
CA LEU A 23 6.68 3.21 -7.82
C LEU A 23 8.22 3.20 -7.84
N ASP A 24 8.84 2.02 -7.91
CA ASP A 24 10.29 1.88 -8.08
C ASP A 24 10.75 2.52 -9.40
N SER A 25 10.10 2.21 -10.52
CA SER A 25 10.41 2.81 -11.82
C SER A 25 10.19 4.32 -11.89
N CYS A 26 9.32 4.87 -11.04
CA CYS A 26 9.09 6.32 -10.92
C CYS A 26 10.20 7.04 -10.13
N GLY A 27 11.20 6.31 -9.62
CA GLY A 27 12.33 6.88 -8.88
C GLY A 27 12.03 7.10 -7.40
N SER A 28 11.27 6.19 -6.78
CA SER A 28 11.10 6.20 -5.32
C SER A 28 12.42 5.95 -4.62
N ASP A 29 12.75 6.77 -3.62
CA ASP A 29 13.95 6.56 -2.80
C ASP A 29 13.73 5.39 -1.82
N ILE A 30 12.52 5.31 -1.24
CA ILE A 30 12.06 4.26 -0.33
C ILE A 30 10.58 4.05 -0.63
N ILE A 31 10.09 2.81 -0.58
CA ILE A 31 8.65 2.52 -0.69
C ILE A 31 8.19 1.97 0.66
N GLU A 32 7.22 2.65 1.27
CA GLU A 32 6.59 2.18 2.51
C GLU A 32 5.47 1.20 2.19
N ILE A 33 5.55 0.01 2.76
CA ILE A 33 4.52 -1.02 2.59
C ILE A 33 3.77 -1.18 3.90
N GLY A 34 2.50 -0.77 3.90
CA GLY A 34 1.62 -0.97 5.05
C GLY A 34 1.03 -2.36 5.07
N LEU A 35 1.20 -3.06 6.19
CA LEU A 35 0.50 -4.32 6.42
C LEU A 35 -0.93 -4.02 6.89
N PRO A 36 -1.97 -4.56 6.21
CA PRO A 36 -3.35 -4.38 6.63
C PRO A 36 -3.55 -4.85 8.07
N TYR A 37 -4.14 -4.00 8.90
CA TYR A 37 -4.51 -4.33 10.27
C TYR A 37 -5.93 -3.79 10.56
N PRO A 38 -6.86 -4.62 11.05
CA PRO A 38 -8.28 -4.26 11.18
C PRO A 38 -8.55 -3.00 12.00
N ASP A 39 -7.73 -2.77 13.03
CA ASP A 39 -7.91 -1.66 13.99
C ASP A 39 -6.78 -0.61 13.88
N ALA A 40 -6.20 -0.44 12.70
CA ALA A 40 -5.15 0.56 12.50
C ALA A 40 -5.73 1.97 12.64
N PHE A 41 -5.13 2.80 13.50
CA PHE A 41 -5.42 4.23 13.55
C PHE A 41 -4.66 4.93 12.42
N ALA A 42 -5.33 5.12 11.28
CA ALA A 42 -4.78 5.71 10.07
C ALA A 42 -5.83 6.58 9.37
N ASP A 43 -5.42 7.27 8.30
CA ASP A 43 -6.33 8.07 7.49
C ASP A 43 -7.40 7.19 6.81
N ALA A 44 -8.58 7.75 6.53
CA ALA A 44 -9.75 6.97 6.12
C ALA A 44 -9.53 6.15 4.83
N VAL A 45 -8.71 6.67 3.91
CA VAL A 45 -8.35 5.97 2.67
C VAL A 45 -7.46 4.74 2.96
N ILE A 46 -6.53 4.86 3.90
CA ILE A 46 -5.65 3.74 4.30
C ILE A 46 -6.46 2.68 5.04
N GLN A 47 -7.38 3.08 5.91
CA GLN A 47 -8.29 2.16 6.59
C GLN A 47 -9.18 1.39 5.60
N ALA A 48 -9.71 2.08 4.59
CA ALA A 48 -10.50 1.44 3.54
C ALA A 48 -9.69 0.41 2.73
N ALA A 49 -8.48 0.78 2.30
CA ALA A 49 -7.57 -0.13 1.61
C ALA A 49 -7.19 -1.35 2.46
N ALA A 50 -6.94 -1.16 3.76
CA ALA A 50 -6.65 -2.25 4.69
C ALA A 50 -7.86 -3.19 4.85
N ALA A 51 -9.07 -2.64 4.97
CA ALA A 51 -10.29 -3.44 5.04
C ALA A 51 -10.54 -4.23 3.76
N GLN A 52 -10.27 -3.65 2.59
CA GLN A 52 -10.38 -4.33 1.30
C GLN A 52 -9.38 -5.47 1.17
N SER A 53 -8.12 -5.27 1.58
CA SER A 53 -7.11 -6.32 1.52
C SER A 53 -7.36 -7.50 2.48
N LEU A 54 -8.16 -7.32 3.53
CA LEU A 54 -8.47 -8.36 4.52
C LEU A 54 -9.77 -9.13 4.23
N ALA A 55 -10.54 -8.68 3.24
CA ALA A 55 -11.80 -9.29 2.82
C ALA A 55 -11.59 -10.45 1.83
#